data_AF-A0A183M363-F1
#
_entry.id   AF-A0A183M363-F1
#
_cell.length_a   1.000
_cell.length_b   1.000
_cell.length_c   1.000
_cell.angle_alpha   90.00
_cell.angle_beta   90.00
_cell.angle_gamma   90.00
#
_symmetry.space_group_name_H-M   'P 1'
#
loop_
_entity.id
_entity.type
_entity.pdbx_description
1 polymer ?
#
loop_
_entity_poly.entity_id
_entity_poly.type
_entity_poly.pdbx_seq_one_letter_code
_entity_poly.pdbx_strand_id
1 'polypeptide(L)'
;MLYDQVTPRPNVWKANISAIQECAAKTNWSVDISLSVEEAWSVFEGKFSLVTSSFILRRPNNSPPWLTKVVRKLRRRRKKH
;
A
#
# COMPACT_ATOMS: atom_id res chain seq x y z
N MET A 1 -30.60 12.76 -22.12
CA MET A 1 -30.27 12.21 -20.78
C MET A 1 -28.75 12.18 -20.67
N LEU A 2 -28.18 13.24 -20.09
CA LEU A 2 -26.74 13.31 -19.84
C LEU A 2 -26.47 12.40 -18.63
N TYR A 3 -25.91 11.22 -18.87
CA TYR A 3 -25.43 10.41 -17.76
C TYR A 3 -24.27 11.17 -17.13
N ASP A 4 -24.48 11.68 -15.92
CA ASP A 4 -23.38 12.13 -15.06
C ASP A 4 -22.37 10.97 -14.99
N GLN A 5 -21.26 11.11 -15.68
CA GLN A 5 -20.10 10.25 -15.50
C GLN A 5 -19.55 10.58 -14.12
N VAL A 6 -20.14 9.99 -13.09
CA VAL A 6 -19.60 9.96 -11.74
C VAL A 6 -18.27 9.25 -11.85
N THR A 7 -17.19 10.01 -11.93
CA THR A 7 -15.83 9.46 -11.86
C THR A 7 -15.72 8.80 -10.49
N PRO A 8 -15.56 7.47 -10.41
CA PRO A 8 -15.51 6.80 -9.13
C PRO A 8 -14.32 7.37 -8.37
N ARG A 9 -14.58 7.90 -7.17
CA ARG A 9 -13.53 8.40 -6.28
C ARG A 9 -12.43 7.35 -6.20
N PRO A 10 -11.16 7.69 -6.49
CA PRO A 10 -10.07 6.72 -6.44
C PRO A 10 -10.05 6.14 -5.02
N ASN A 11 -10.31 4.84 -4.95
CA ASN A 11 -10.30 4.16 -3.67
C ASN A 11 -8.85 4.19 -3.18
N VAL A 12 -8.57 5.05 -2.20
CA VAL A 12 -7.25 5.21 -1.58
C VAL A 12 -6.78 3.91 -0.90
N TRP A 13 -7.65 2.90 -0.83
CA TRP A 13 -7.34 1.57 -0.30
C TRP A 13 -7.09 0.53 -1.40
N LYS A 14 -7.29 0.88 -2.68
CA LYS A 14 -7.07 -0.03 -3.80
C LYS A 14 -5.67 0.22 -4.34
N ALA A 15 -4.82 -0.78 -4.21
CA ALA A 15 -3.50 -0.77 -4.83
C ALA A 15 -3.65 -0.55 -6.35
N ASN A 16 -2.85 0.34 -6.91
CA ASN A 16 -2.80 0.55 -8.35
C ASN A 16 -2.02 -0.60 -8.99
N ILE A 17 -2.71 -1.72 -9.22
CA ILE A 17 -2.13 -2.97 -9.72
C ILE A 17 -1.40 -2.74 -11.05
N SER A 18 -1.97 -1.94 -11.95
CA SER A 18 -1.35 -1.65 -13.25
C SER A 18 -0.03 -0.90 -13.09
N ALA A 19 0.02 0.11 -12.22
CA ALA A 19 1.27 0.82 -11.95
C ALA A 19 2.31 -0.06 -11.24
N ILE A 20 1.89 -0.95 -10.34
CA ILE A 20 2.78 -1.95 -9.71
C ILE A 20 3.37 -2.87 -10.78
N GLN A 21 2.52 -3.38 -11.70
CA GLN A 21 2.95 -4.25 -12.80
C GLN A 21 3.94 -3.54 -13.73
N GLU A 22 3.69 -2.26 -14.05
CA GLU A 22 4.61 -1.46 -14.87
C GLU A 22 5.96 -1.26 -14.18
N CYS A 23 5.97 -0.96 -12.87
CA CYS A 23 7.19 -0.86 -12.08
C CYS A 23 7.93 -2.20 -11.98
N ALA A 24 7.20 -3.31 -11.79
CA ALA A 24 7.78 -4.64 -11.76
C ALA A 24 8.41 -5.00 -13.12
N ALA A 25 7.76 -4.68 -14.24
CA ALA A 25 8.28 -4.94 -15.57
C ALA A 25 9.60 -4.20 -15.88
N LYS A 26 9.80 -3.01 -15.29
CA LYS A 26 11.03 -2.21 -15.44
C LYS A 26 12.15 -2.64 -14.49
N THR A 27 11.85 -3.49 -13.50
CA THR A 27 12.81 -3.91 -12.48
C THR A 27 13.56 -5.15 -12.96
N ASN A 28 14.90 -5.14 -12.85
CA ASN A 28 15.70 -6.33 -13.13
C ASN A 28 15.57 -7.33 -11.97
N TRP A 29 14.83 -8.42 -12.18
CA TRP A 29 14.58 -9.47 -11.18
C TRP A 29 15.65 -10.56 -11.12
N SER A 30 16.72 -10.46 -11.91
CA SER A 30 17.80 -11.45 -11.84
C SER A 30 18.40 -11.51 -10.42
N VAL A 31 18.61 -12.72 -9.94
CA VAL A 31 19.33 -13.01 -8.70
C VAL A 31 20.50 -13.88 -9.09
N ASP A 32 21.68 -13.55 -8.58
CA ASP A 32 22.89 -14.31 -8.85
C ASP A 32 22.82 -15.65 -8.11
N ILE A 33 23.00 -16.73 -8.85
CA ILE A 33 22.89 -18.11 -8.36
C ILE A 33 24.12 -18.48 -7.51
N SER A 34 25.21 -17.71 -7.62
CA SER A 34 26.40 -17.90 -6.79
C SER A 34 26.26 -17.37 -5.35
N LEU A 35 25.19 -16.62 -5.06
CA LEU A 35 24.91 -16.07 -3.73
C LEU A 35 24.38 -17.14 -2.76
N SER A 36 24.60 -16.92 -1.46
CA SER A 36 23.90 -17.70 -0.44
C SER A 36 22.39 -17.45 -0.51
N VAL A 37 21.60 -18.37 0.06
CA VAL A 37 20.14 -18.24 0.10
C VAL A 37 19.72 -16.97 0.82
N GLU A 38 20.41 -16.62 1.91
CA GLU A 38 20.16 -15.43 2.71
C GLU A 38 20.48 -14.14 1.93
N GLU A 39 21.60 -14.13 1.21
CA GLU A 39 21.99 -13.00 0.37
C GLU A 39 21.01 -12.80 -0.81
N ALA A 40 20.65 -13.90 -1.49
CA ALA A 40 19.65 -13.91 -2.54
C ALA A 40 18.28 -13.41 -2.05
N TRP A 41 17.87 -13.84 -0.84
CA TRP A 41 16.63 -13.39 -0.20
C TRP A 41 16.67 -11.90 0.14
N SER A 42 17.77 -11.39 0.70
CA SER A 42 17.95 -9.97 1.00
C SER A 42 17.90 -9.10 -0.26
N VAL A 43 18.52 -9.55 -1.36
CA VAL A 43 18.46 -8.86 -2.66
C VAL A 43 17.02 -8.83 -3.19
N PHE A 44 16.30 -9.95 -3.10
CA PHE A 44 14.91 -10.03 -3.48
C PHE A 44 14.03 -9.08 -2.66
N GLU A 45 14.16 -9.08 -1.33
CA GLU A 45 13.41 -8.17 -0.45
C GLU A 45 13.67 -6.70 -0.78
N GLY A 46 14.92 -6.33 -1.08
CA GLY A 46 15.28 -4.98 -1.51
C GLY A 46 14.55 -4.57 -2.80
N LYS A 47 14.56 -5.44 -3.82
CA LYS A 47 13.85 -5.19 -5.10
C LYS A 47 12.34 -5.16 -4.94
N PHE A 48 11.80 -6.07 -4.14
CA PHE A 48 10.38 -6.11 -3.82
C PHE A 48 9.93 -4.83 -3.10
N SER A 49 10.69 -4.38 -2.11
CA SER A 49 10.46 -3.14 -1.39
C SER A 49 10.54 -1.93 -2.32
N LEU A 50 11.51 -1.88 -3.23
CA LEU A 50 11.61 -0.81 -4.23
C LEU A 50 10.33 -0.71 -5.08
N VAL A 51 9.86 -1.84 -5.61
CA VAL A 51 8.66 -1.90 -6.46
C VAL A 51 7.39 -1.57 -5.69
N THR A 52 7.29 -1.99 -4.43
CA THR A 52 6.03 -1.90 -3.67
C THR A 52 5.95 -0.70 -2.73
N SER A 53 7.06 -0.11 -2.29
CA SER A 53 7.11 0.97 -1.28
C SER A 53 6.28 2.20 -1.66
N SER A 54 6.25 2.55 -2.95
CA SER A 54 5.47 3.68 -3.46
C SER A 54 3.96 3.40 -3.50
N PHE A 55 3.56 2.12 -3.48
CA PHE A 55 2.17 1.67 -3.62
C PHE A 55 1.58 1.07 -2.35
N ILE A 56 2.43 0.65 -1.40
CA ILE A 56 2.05 0.44 -0.01
C ILE A 56 1.78 1.84 0.52
N LEU A 57 0.57 2.33 0.25
CA LEU A 57 0.05 3.58 0.78
C LEU A 57 0.25 3.52 2.28
N ARG A 58 1.28 4.24 2.73
CA ARG A 58 1.64 4.47 4.12
C ARG A 58 0.34 4.87 4.78
N ARG A 59 -0.23 3.93 5.55
CA ARG A 59 -1.57 4.01 6.14
C ARG A 59 -1.82 5.46 6.54
N PRO A 60 -2.81 6.17 5.98
CA PRO A 60 -3.03 7.55 6.37
C PRO A 60 -3.21 7.56 7.88
N ASN A 61 -2.36 8.31 8.59
CA ASN A 61 -2.25 8.35 10.05
C ASN A 61 -3.54 8.80 10.77
N ASN A 62 -4.65 8.93 10.04
CA ASN A 62 -5.88 9.54 10.49
C ASN A 62 -7.05 8.54 10.50
N SER A 63 -6.86 7.41 11.19
CA SER A 63 -7.91 6.45 11.57
C SER A 63 -8.59 5.71 10.39
N PRO A 64 -9.16 4.51 10.64
CA PRO A 64 -10.00 3.84 9.66
C PRO A 64 -11.15 4.74 9.19
N PRO A 65 -11.64 4.60 7.93
CA PRO A 65 -12.75 5.41 7.40
C PRO A 65 -14.02 5.32 8.25
N TRP A 66 -14.24 4.17 8.90
CA TRP A 66 -15.38 3.92 9.79
C TRP A 66 -15.22 4.54 11.18
N LEU A 67 -14.03 5.01 11.55
CA LEU A 67 -13.77 5.64 12.84
C LEU A 67 -14.06 7.14 12.74
N THR A 68 -15.36 7.44 12.73
CA THR A 68 -15.90 8.80 12.81
C THR A 68 -15.35 9.54 14.04
N LYS A 69 -15.37 10.88 14.02
CA LYS A 69 -14.96 11.71 15.18
C LYS A 69 -15.68 11.28 16.47
N VAL A 70 -16.93 10.83 16.35
CA VAL A 70 -17.76 10.33 17.46
C VAL A 70 -17.18 9.06 18.06
N VAL A 71 -16.88 8.04 17.22
CA VAL A 71 -16.28 6.79 17.68
C VAL A 71 -14.91 7.03 18.34
N ARG A 72 -14.11 7.96 17.80
CA ARG A 72 -12.84 8.37 18.41
C ARG A 72 -13.04 8.98 19.81
N LYS A 73 -14.03 9.86 19.97
CA LYS A 73 -14.32 10.53 21.25
C LYS A 73 -14.80 9.52 22.29
N LEU A 74 -15.67 8.58 21.90
CA LEU A 74 -16.17 7.52 22.79
C LEU A 74 -15.04 6.61 23.26
N ARG A 75 -14.16 6.17 22.37
CA ARG A 75 -13.02 5.31 22.72
C ARG A 75 -12.01 6.02 23.64
N ARG A 76 -11.79 7.33 23.45
CA ARG A 76 -10.96 8.14 24.35
C ARG A 76 -11.56 8.27 25.76
N ARG A 77 -12.89 8.39 25.87
CA ARG A 77 -13.58 8.40 27.17
C ARG A 77 -13.44 7.06 27.90
N ARG A 78 -13.57 5.95 27.17
CA ARG A 78 -13.47 4.59 27.73
C ARG A 78 -12.05 4.19 28.20
N LYS A 79 -11.02 4.90 27.73
CA LYS A 79 -9.62 4.70 28.17
C LYS A 79 -9.22 5.52 29.41
N LYS A 80 -10.08 6.45 29.84
CA LYS A 80 -9.83 7.34 30.99
C LYS A 80 -10.53 6.89 32.27
N HIS A 81 -11.26 5.77 32.21
CA HIS A 81 -11.74 5.00 33.35
C HIS A 81 -10.93 3.71 33.39
#